data_AF-A0A8J3JQ65-F1
#
_entry.id   AF-A0A8J3JQ65-F1
#
_cell.length_a   1.000
_cell.length_b   1.000
_cell.length_c   1.000
_cell.angle_alpha   90.00
_cell.angle_beta   90.00
_cell.angle_gamma   90.00
#
_symmetry.space_group_name_H-M   'P 1'
#
loop_
_entity.id
_entity.type
_entity.pdbx_description
1 polymer ?
#
loop_
_entity_poly.entity_id
_entity_poly.type
_entity_poly.pdbx_seq_one_letter_code
_entity_poly.pdbx_strand_id
1 'polypeptide(L)'
;MADIEALLTELDAESADADRLVADLPADRWAAPTPAAGWTVAHQIAHLLWTDERSLLAATDTDGFQQALLDLANSPDPLRFVDAGAQELAVLPPEQLLARWRRGRAALRAALAAVPPGVRLPWYGPPMSAASMATARIMETWAHGQDLADTLRVVREPTARLRHIAHLGVRTRDFAYAANGLDAPAEPFHVVLTAPDGELWTWGPDDAAQRVTGPALDFCLLVTQRRHRADLALRAEGPDADRWLDIAQAFAGPPGTGRAPQSRDQADQAHEADRADQAHDADREDQADSEDRAGRDAVTR
;
A
#
# COMPACT_ATOMS: atom_id res chain seq x y z
N MET A 1 -2.44 1.46 -23.73
CA MET A 1 -3.30 0.99 -22.62
C MET A 1 -2.44 0.14 -21.72
N ALA A 2 -2.51 0.30 -20.40
CA ALA A 2 -1.85 -0.62 -19.49
C ALA A 2 -2.38 -2.04 -19.74
N ASP A 3 -1.48 -3.01 -19.76
CA ASP A 3 -1.84 -4.42 -19.88
C ASP A 3 -2.54 -4.85 -18.58
N ILE A 4 -3.84 -5.17 -18.68
CA ILE A 4 -4.64 -5.54 -17.52
C ILE A 4 -4.17 -6.86 -16.91
N GLU A 5 -3.71 -7.84 -17.71
CA GLU A 5 -3.24 -9.12 -17.17
C GLU A 5 -1.93 -8.96 -16.40
N ALA A 6 -1.03 -8.08 -16.88
CA ALA A 6 0.17 -7.72 -16.14
C ALA A 6 -0.20 -7.08 -14.78
N LEU A 7 -1.12 -6.12 -14.76
CA LEU A 7 -1.59 -5.50 -13.50
C LEU A 7 -2.25 -6.51 -12.55
N LEU A 8 -3.05 -7.44 -13.07
CA LEU A 8 -3.68 -8.47 -12.24
C LEU A 8 -2.66 -9.45 -11.67
N THR A 9 -1.61 -9.76 -12.42
CA THR A 9 -0.48 -10.57 -11.92
C THR A 9 0.24 -9.88 -10.77
N GLU A 10 0.50 -8.56 -10.88
CA GLU A 10 1.09 -7.79 -9.79
C GLU A 10 0.15 -7.68 -8.57
N LEU A 11 -1.15 -7.56 -8.79
CA LEU A 11 -2.16 -7.58 -7.71
C LEU A 11 -2.20 -8.93 -6.98
N ASP A 12 -2.13 -10.03 -7.71
CA ASP A 12 -2.06 -11.38 -7.13
C ASP A 12 -0.80 -11.54 -6.26
N ALA A 13 0.35 -11.09 -6.76
CA ALA A 13 1.62 -11.13 -6.04
C ALA A 13 1.59 -10.26 -4.77
N GLU A 14 1.10 -9.03 -4.88
CA GLU A 14 0.96 -8.12 -3.73
C GLU A 14 -0.02 -8.67 -2.68
N SER A 15 -1.11 -9.30 -3.12
CA SER A 15 -2.07 -9.96 -2.23
C SER A 15 -1.47 -11.19 -1.53
N ALA A 16 -0.63 -11.96 -2.23
CA ALA A 16 0.08 -13.08 -1.64
C ALA A 16 1.08 -12.64 -0.57
N ASP A 17 1.77 -11.51 -0.78
CA ASP A 17 2.66 -10.91 0.23
C ASP A 17 1.91 -10.56 1.51
N ALA A 18 0.78 -9.84 1.40
CA ALA A 18 -0.04 -9.49 2.56
C ALA A 18 -0.67 -10.72 3.25
N ASP A 19 -1.09 -11.72 2.46
CA ASP A 19 -1.65 -12.97 2.99
C ASP A 19 -0.64 -13.75 3.84
N ARG A 20 0.61 -13.86 3.39
CA ARG A 20 1.68 -14.55 4.13
C ARG A 20 1.94 -13.99 5.52
N LEU A 21 1.74 -12.68 5.72
CA LEU A 21 1.90 -12.05 7.03
C LEU A 21 0.90 -12.58 8.08
N VAL A 22 -0.27 -13.05 7.64
CA VAL A 22 -1.37 -13.43 8.53
C VAL A 22 -1.80 -14.90 8.42
N ALA A 23 -1.29 -15.63 7.41
CA ALA A 23 -1.72 -17.00 7.10
C ALA A 23 -1.61 -17.97 8.27
N ASP A 24 -0.48 -17.92 8.99
CA ASP A 24 -0.18 -18.78 10.14
C ASP A 24 -0.21 -18.00 11.46
N LEU A 25 -0.80 -16.79 11.45
CA LEU A 25 -0.85 -15.93 12.62
C LEU A 25 -1.89 -16.47 13.64
N PRO A 26 -1.51 -16.71 14.91
CA PRO A 26 -2.44 -17.16 15.94
C PRO A 26 -3.65 -16.23 16.09
N ALA A 27 -4.83 -16.80 16.35
CA ALA A 27 -6.10 -16.07 16.34
C ALA A 27 -6.14 -14.89 17.33
N ASP A 28 -5.49 -15.00 18.49
CA ASP A 28 -5.39 -13.92 19.48
C ASP A 28 -4.59 -12.71 18.99
N ARG A 29 -3.63 -12.93 18.08
CA ARG A 29 -2.81 -11.86 17.48
C ARG A 29 -3.57 -11.03 16.45
N TRP A 30 -4.71 -11.49 15.95
CA TRP A 30 -5.57 -10.71 15.04
C TRP A 30 -6.20 -9.48 15.72
N ALA A 31 -6.25 -9.48 17.06
CA ALA A 31 -6.68 -8.33 17.86
C ALA A 31 -5.54 -7.33 18.14
N ALA A 32 -4.30 -7.59 17.68
CA ALA A 32 -3.19 -6.66 17.90
C ALA A 32 -3.46 -5.32 17.22
N PRO A 33 -3.27 -4.19 17.93
CA PRO A 33 -3.45 -2.86 17.35
C PRO A 33 -2.39 -2.59 16.30
N THR A 34 -2.81 -2.00 15.19
CA THR A 34 -1.91 -1.58 14.12
C THR A 34 -1.54 -0.11 14.29
N PRO A 35 -0.55 0.40 13.54
CA PRO A 35 -0.29 1.84 13.53
C PRO A 35 -1.54 2.64 13.16
N ALA A 36 -2.43 2.15 12.30
CA ALA A 36 -3.71 2.80 12.00
C ALA A 36 -4.60 2.82 13.27
N ALA A 37 -4.84 4.02 13.81
CA ALA A 37 -5.48 4.19 15.11
C ALA A 37 -6.88 3.58 15.13
N GLY A 38 -7.14 2.75 16.14
CA GLY A 38 -8.42 2.03 16.30
C GLY A 38 -8.54 0.76 15.45
N TRP A 39 -7.59 0.48 14.56
CA TRP A 39 -7.64 -0.69 13.70
C TRP A 39 -6.67 -1.77 14.18
N THR A 40 -7.15 -3.01 14.21
CA THR A 40 -6.35 -4.20 14.49
C THR A 40 -5.92 -4.91 13.21
N VAL A 41 -5.10 -5.96 13.33
CA VAL A 41 -4.78 -6.86 12.20
C VAL A 41 -6.05 -7.36 11.49
N ALA A 42 -7.09 -7.73 12.25
CA ALA A 42 -8.38 -8.11 11.67
C ALA A 42 -9.04 -6.99 10.86
N HIS A 43 -8.96 -5.75 11.32
CA HIS A 43 -9.52 -4.60 10.60
C HIS A 43 -8.81 -4.37 9.26
N GLN A 44 -7.50 -4.60 9.17
CA GLN A 44 -6.76 -4.45 7.92
C GLN A 44 -7.23 -5.46 6.87
N ILE A 45 -7.36 -6.74 7.23
CA ILE A 45 -7.86 -7.77 6.31
C ILE A 45 -9.35 -7.56 6.00
N ALA A 46 -10.13 -7.13 6.99
CA ALA A 46 -11.55 -6.80 6.82
C ALA A 46 -11.78 -5.64 5.85
N HIS A 47 -10.97 -4.59 5.92
CA HIS A 47 -11.02 -3.47 4.97
C HIS A 47 -10.67 -3.92 3.55
N LEU A 48 -9.60 -4.72 3.39
CA LEU A 48 -9.21 -5.27 2.08
C LEU A 48 -10.34 -6.13 1.50
N LEU A 49 -10.93 -7.02 2.31
CA LEU A 49 -12.09 -7.81 1.91
C LEU A 49 -13.27 -6.92 1.52
N TRP A 50 -13.65 -5.96 2.36
CA TRP A 50 -14.79 -5.09 2.10
C TRP A 50 -14.61 -4.33 0.79
N THR A 51 -13.44 -3.73 0.58
CA THR A 51 -13.13 -3.00 -0.65
C THR A 51 -13.10 -3.93 -1.87
N ASP A 52 -12.56 -5.14 -1.75
CA ASP A 52 -12.60 -6.14 -2.84
C ASP A 52 -14.04 -6.52 -3.22
N GLU A 53 -14.92 -6.68 -2.23
CA GLU A 53 -16.34 -6.98 -2.48
C GLU A 53 -17.08 -5.80 -3.14
N ARG A 54 -16.75 -4.56 -2.78
CA ARG A 54 -17.28 -3.36 -3.46
C ARG A 54 -16.76 -3.25 -4.90
N SER A 55 -15.48 -3.50 -5.13
CA SER A 55 -14.90 -3.51 -6.49
C SER A 55 -15.49 -4.62 -7.35
N LEU A 56 -15.75 -5.80 -6.76
CA LEU A 56 -16.40 -6.91 -7.46
C LEU A 56 -17.83 -6.52 -7.84
N LEU A 57 -18.60 -5.96 -6.91
CA LEU A 57 -19.96 -5.48 -7.17
C LEU A 57 -19.97 -4.46 -8.31
N ALA A 58 -19.08 -3.47 -8.28
CA ALA A 58 -18.94 -2.48 -9.35
C ALA A 58 -18.65 -3.12 -10.72
N ALA A 59 -17.88 -4.21 -10.75
CA ALA A 59 -17.50 -4.91 -11.97
C ALA A 59 -18.59 -5.85 -12.51
N THR A 60 -19.43 -6.43 -11.65
CA THR A 60 -20.37 -7.50 -12.04
C THR A 60 -21.84 -7.11 -11.98
N ASP A 61 -22.20 -6.11 -11.18
CA ASP A 61 -23.58 -5.68 -10.97
C ASP A 61 -23.64 -4.16 -10.76
N THR A 62 -23.66 -3.43 -11.88
CA THR A 62 -23.70 -1.96 -11.87
C THR A 62 -24.94 -1.43 -11.15
N ASP A 63 -26.12 -2.05 -11.34
CA ASP A 63 -27.36 -1.60 -10.70
C ASP A 63 -27.30 -1.84 -9.19
N GLY A 64 -26.81 -3.00 -8.76
CA GLY A 64 -26.55 -3.29 -7.35
C GLY A 64 -25.55 -2.31 -6.73
N PHE A 65 -24.50 -1.92 -7.46
CA PHE A 65 -23.56 -0.90 -6.98
C PHE A 65 -24.21 0.49 -6.85
N GLN A 66 -25.05 0.90 -7.82
CA GLN A 66 -25.79 2.16 -7.72
C GLN A 66 -26.74 2.15 -6.53
N GLN A 67 -27.42 1.04 -6.26
CA GLN A 67 -28.25 0.92 -5.06
C GLN A 67 -27.42 1.05 -3.78
N ALA A 68 -26.23 0.42 -3.72
CA ALA A 68 -25.33 0.56 -2.59
C ALA A 68 -24.85 2.02 -2.38
N LEU A 69 -24.64 2.78 -3.46
CA LEU A 69 -24.34 4.22 -3.39
C LEU A 69 -25.52 5.02 -2.83
N LEU A 70 -26.75 4.69 -3.24
CA LEU A 70 -27.95 5.33 -2.72
C LEU A 70 -28.16 5.03 -1.23
N ASP A 71 -27.98 3.78 -0.82
CA ASP A 71 -28.09 3.37 0.58
C ASP A 71 -27.02 4.10 1.43
N LEU A 72 -25.81 4.23 0.90
CA LEU A 72 -24.74 5.01 1.52
C LEU A 72 -25.11 6.50 1.66
N ALA A 73 -25.62 7.13 0.59
CA ALA A 73 -26.01 8.54 0.62
C ALA A 73 -27.15 8.82 1.61
N ASN A 74 -27.98 7.82 1.90
CA ASN A 74 -29.07 7.89 2.88
C ASN A 74 -28.66 7.44 4.30
N SER A 75 -27.41 7.00 4.49
CA SER A 75 -26.89 6.58 5.80
C SER A 75 -26.77 7.78 6.75
N PRO A 76 -26.96 7.58 8.08
CA PRO A 76 -26.72 8.62 9.07
C PRO A 76 -25.27 9.14 9.09
N ASP A 77 -24.30 8.31 8.66
CA ASP A 77 -22.89 8.68 8.58
C ASP A 77 -22.23 8.17 7.29
N PRO A 78 -22.44 8.88 6.16
CA PRO A 78 -21.88 8.49 4.87
C PRO A 78 -20.35 8.60 4.79
N LEU A 79 -19.71 9.33 5.71
CA LEU A 79 -18.26 9.53 5.71
C LEU A 79 -17.52 8.36 6.38
N ARG A 80 -18.18 7.65 7.31
CA ARG A 80 -17.61 6.52 8.04
C ARG A 80 -17.94 5.14 7.46
N PHE A 81 -18.53 5.06 6.28
CA PHE A 81 -19.04 3.79 5.76
C PHE A 81 -17.95 2.76 5.47
N VAL A 82 -16.77 3.20 5.05
CA VAL A 82 -15.60 2.34 4.86
C VAL A 82 -15.17 1.75 6.20
N ASP A 83 -14.98 2.60 7.21
CA ASP A 83 -14.66 2.19 8.58
C ASP A 83 -15.72 1.23 9.14
N ALA A 84 -17.00 1.52 8.92
CA ALA A 84 -18.11 0.69 9.37
C ALA A 84 -18.09 -0.69 8.71
N GLY A 85 -17.81 -0.75 7.40
CA GLY A 85 -17.66 -2.00 6.66
C GLY A 85 -16.50 -2.85 7.17
N ALA A 86 -15.35 -2.23 7.43
CA ALA A 86 -14.20 -2.90 8.05
C ALA A 86 -14.54 -3.39 9.47
N GLN A 87 -15.19 -2.57 10.29
CA GLN A 87 -15.60 -2.91 11.66
C GLN A 87 -16.56 -4.10 11.70
N GLU A 88 -17.55 -4.14 10.80
CA GLU A 88 -18.52 -5.23 10.71
C GLU A 88 -17.85 -6.55 10.33
N LEU A 89 -16.90 -6.53 9.39
CA LEU A 89 -16.22 -7.74 8.95
C LEU A 89 -15.09 -8.17 9.89
N ALA A 90 -14.49 -7.25 10.66
CA ALA A 90 -13.39 -7.55 11.57
C ALA A 90 -13.79 -8.44 12.77
N VAL A 91 -15.09 -8.60 13.04
CA VAL A 91 -15.59 -9.49 14.11
C VAL A 91 -15.65 -10.96 13.67
N LEU A 92 -15.49 -11.25 12.38
CA LEU A 92 -15.44 -12.61 11.88
C LEU A 92 -14.24 -13.35 12.47
N PRO A 93 -14.36 -14.66 12.74
CA PRO A 93 -13.20 -15.47 13.13
C PRO A 93 -12.08 -15.36 12.08
N PRO A 94 -10.81 -15.21 12.51
CA PRO A 94 -9.65 -15.02 11.63
C PRO A 94 -9.61 -15.93 10.41
N GLU A 95 -9.86 -17.21 10.60
CA GLU A 95 -9.83 -18.22 9.54
C GLU A 95 -10.95 -18.01 8.51
N GLN A 96 -12.13 -17.55 8.95
CA GLN A 96 -13.27 -17.26 8.08
C GLN A 96 -13.04 -15.95 7.32
N LEU A 97 -12.51 -14.93 8.00
CA LEU A 97 -12.17 -13.64 7.42
C LEU A 97 -11.11 -13.81 6.32
N LEU A 98 -10.01 -14.49 6.62
CA LEU A 98 -8.95 -14.76 5.65
C LEU A 98 -9.43 -15.61 4.48
N ALA A 99 -10.21 -16.68 4.73
CA ALA A 99 -10.74 -17.52 3.66
C ALA A 99 -11.73 -16.77 2.76
N ARG A 100 -12.53 -15.85 3.33
CA ARG A 100 -13.45 -15.01 2.56
C ARG A 100 -12.67 -14.00 1.71
N TRP A 101 -11.65 -13.35 2.27
CA TRP A 101 -10.78 -12.44 1.52
C TRP A 101 -10.07 -13.15 0.35
N ARG A 102 -9.51 -14.35 0.58
CA ARG A 102 -8.91 -15.20 -0.47
C ARG A 102 -9.87 -15.48 -1.63
N ARG A 103 -11.13 -15.82 -1.33
CA ARG A 103 -12.15 -16.03 -2.37
C ARG A 103 -12.55 -14.74 -3.08
N GLY A 104 -12.74 -13.67 -2.32
CA GLY A 104 -13.14 -12.35 -2.84
C GLY A 104 -12.14 -11.81 -3.86
N ARG A 105 -10.85 -11.80 -3.52
CA ARG A 105 -9.79 -11.31 -4.42
C ARG A 105 -9.64 -12.16 -5.69
N ALA A 106 -9.81 -13.48 -5.59
CA ALA A 106 -9.81 -14.36 -6.77
C ALA A 106 -11.00 -14.08 -7.71
N ALA A 107 -12.19 -13.85 -7.14
CA ALA A 107 -13.38 -13.47 -7.91
C ALA A 107 -13.22 -12.07 -8.54
N LEU A 108 -12.66 -11.12 -7.80
CA LEU A 108 -12.37 -9.77 -8.30
C LEU A 108 -11.37 -9.81 -9.47
N ARG A 109 -10.29 -10.59 -9.34
CA ARG A 109 -9.32 -10.79 -10.43
C ARG A 109 -10.02 -11.26 -11.71
N ALA A 110 -10.87 -12.29 -11.61
CA ALA A 110 -11.61 -12.80 -12.75
C ALA A 110 -12.58 -11.77 -13.35
N ALA A 111 -13.29 -11.02 -12.50
CA ALA A 111 -14.22 -9.99 -12.94
C ALA A 111 -13.52 -8.85 -13.67
N LEU A 112 -12.38 -8.35 -13.15
CA LEU A 112 -11.61 -7.29 -13.77
C LEU A 112 -11.01 -7.70 -15.13
N ALA A 113 -10.54 -8.95 -15.26
CA ALA A 113 -10.07 -9.49 -16.52
C ALA A 113 -11.17 -9.55 -17.60
N ALA A 114 -12.42 -9.77 -17.18
CA ALA A 114 -13.58 -9.86 -18.07
C ALA A 114 -14.15 -8.50 -18.51
N VAL A 115 -13.70 -7.38 -17.93
CA VAL A 115 -14.20 -6.05 -18.28
C VAL A 115 -13.77 -5.69 -19.71
N PRO A 116 -14.71 -5.39 -20.63
CA PRO A 116 -14.36 -5.04 -22.00
C PRO A 116 -13.51 -3.76 -22.07
N PRO A 117 -12.55 -3.66 -23.02
CA PRO A 117 -11.78 -2.45 -23.24
C PRO A 117 -12.65 -1.20 -23.40
N GLY A 118 -12.29 -0.14 -22.67
CA GLY A 118 -13.00 1.15 -22.72
C GLY A 118 -14.21 1.26 -21.78
N VAL A 119 -14.69 0.16 -21.21
CA VAL A 119 -15.77 0.20 -20.19
C VAL A 119 -15.24 0.81 -18.90
N ARG A 120 -16.06 1.68 -18.30
CA ARG A 120 -15.79 2.31 -17.00
C ARG A 120 -16.70 1.69 -15.95
N LEU A 121 -16.10 1.28 -14.85
CA LEU A 121 -16.76 0.78 -13.67
C LEU A 121 -17.26 1.96 -12.81
N PRO A 122 -18.48 1.90 -12.27
CA PRO A 122 -18.93 2.88 -11.30
C PRO A 122 -18.02 2.81 -10.05
N TRP A 123 -17.83 3.95 -9.40
CA TRP A 123 -17.05 4.00 -8.16
C TRP A 123 -17.54 5.13 -7.26
N TYR A 124 -17.06 5.15 -6.01
CA TYR A 124 -17.35 6.23 -5.05
C TYR A 124 -16.78 7.59 -5.46
N GLY A 125 -15.74 7.57 -6.30
CA GLY A 125 -15.20 8.75 -6.98
C GLY A 125 -15.51 8.72 -8.48
N PRO A 126 -14.65 9.33 -9.32
CA PRO A 126 -14.79 9.21 -10.76
C PRO A 126 -14.82 7.75 -11.23
N PRO A 127 -15.66 7.39 -12.22
CA PRO A 127 -15.67 6.05 -12.79
C PRO A 127 -14.28 5.58 -13.24
N MET A 128 -13.92 4.34 -12.90
CA MET A 128 -12.58 3.81 -13.10
C MET A 128 -12.54 2.86 -14.30
N SER A 129 -11.40 2.78 -15.00
CA SER A 129 -11.16 1.61 -15.88
C SER A 129 -10.81 0.39 -15.03
N ALA A 130 -10.90 -0.82 -15.59
CA ALA A 130 -10.41 -2.03 -14.92
C ALA A 130 -8.93 -1.92 -14.50
N ALA A 131 -8.09 -1.33 -15.37
CA ALA A 131 -6.68 -1.09 -15.06
C ALA A 131 -6.50 -0.10 -13.90
N SER A 132 -7.30 0.97 -13.86
CA SER A 132 -7.28 1.93 -12.75
C SER A 132 -7.73 1.29 -11.43
N MET A 133 -8.78 0.45 -11.48
CA MET A 133 -9.25 -0.31 -10.31
C MET A 133 -8.16 -1.26 -9.81
N ALA A 134 -7.56 -2.06 -10.68
CA ALA A 134 -6.47 -2.98 -10.32
C ALA A 134 -5.28 -2.23 -9.70
N THR A 135 -4.90 -1.08 -10.28
CA THR A 135 -3.82 -0.23 -9.74
C THR A 135 -4.17 0.30 -8.34
N ALA A 136 -5.42 0.74 -8.12
CA ALA A 136 -5.88 1.17 -6.80
C ALA A 136 -5.87 0.00 -5.79
N ARG A 137 -6.27 -1.20 -6.20
CA ARG A 137 -6.20 -2.39 -5.34
C ARG A 137 -4.77 -2.77 -4.98
N ILE A 138 -3.80 -2.66 -5.91
CA ILE A 138 -2.37 -2.86 -5.60
C ILE A 138 -1.93 -1.91 -4.48
N MET A 139 -2.27 -0.62 -4.61
CA MET A 139 -1.92 0.39 -3.61
C MET A 139 -2.58 0.11 -2.25
N GLU A 140 -3.87 -0.20 -2.22
CA GLU A 140 -4.59 -0.54 -1.00
C GLU A 140 -3.98 -1.78 -0.33
N THR A 141 -3.82 -2.88 -1.07
CA THR A 141 -3.21 -4.11 -0.54
C THR A 141 -1.81 -3.87 -0.01
N TRP A 142 -0.98 -3.10 -0.71
CA TRP A 142 0.36 -2.77 -0.23
C TRP A 142 0.34 -1.91 1.04
N ALA A 143 -0.52 -0.90 1.10
CA ALA A 143 -0.57 0.03 2.22
C ALA A 143 -1.09 -0.65 3.50
N HIS A 144 -2.12 -1.47 3.39
CA HIS A 144 -2.62 -2.28 4.50
C HIS A 144 -1.65 -3.43 4.86
N GLY A 145 -0.98 -4.02 3.87
CA GLY A 145 0.12 -4.96 4.08
C GLY A 145 1.29 -4.35 4.86
N GLN A 146 1.60 -3.06 4.63
CA GLN A 146 2.61 -2.35 5.40
C GLN A 146 2.20 -2.17 6.87
N ASP A 147 0.95 -1.79 7.15
CA ASP A 147 0.47 -1.67 8.53
C ASP A 147 0.49 -3.03 9.26
N LEU A 148 0.19 -4.13 8.55
CA LEU A 148 0.35 -5.49 9.09
C LEU A 148 1.82 -5.80 9.41
N ALA A 149 2.72 -5.53 8.48
CA ALA A 149 4.14 -5.77 8.65
C ALA A 149 4.74 -4.97 9.81
N ASP A 150 4.37 -3.69 9.94
CA ASP A 150 4.78 -2.84 11.07
C ASP A 150 4.31 -3.41 12.41
N THR A 151 3.07 -3.90 12.46
CA THR A 151 2.47 -4.50 13.67
C THR A 151 3.19 -5.79 14.07
N LEU A 152 3.59 -6.58 13.08
CA LEU A 152 4.26 -7.87 13.26
C LEU A 152 5.78 -7.75 13.31
N ARG A 153 6.32 -6.53 13.13
CA ARG A 153 7.76 -6.22 13.04
C ARG A 153 8.47 -7.02 11.96
N VAL A 154 7.83 -7.13 10.80
CA VAL A 154 8.37 -7.78 9.60
C VAL A 154 8.82 -6.68 8.65
N VAL A 155 10.04 -6.80 8.12
CA VAL A 155 10.50 -5.95 7.01
C VAL A 155 9.96 -6.56 5.71
N ARG A 156 9.30 -5.72 4.90
CA ARG A 156 8.83 -6.12 3.58
C ARG A 156 9.86 -5.71 2.54
N GLU A 157 10.30 -6.65 1.72
CA GLU A 157 11.20 -6.35 0.62
C GLU A 157 10.51 -5.41 -0.40
N PRO A 158 11.06 -4.22 -0.68
CA PRO A 158 10.54 -3.32 -1.71
C PRO A 158 10.68 -3.94 -3.10
N THR A 159 9.62 -3.90 -3.90
CA THR A 159 9.63 -4.46 -5.27
C THR A 159 9.26 -3.42 -6.32
N ALA A 160 9.46 -3.75 -7.59
CA ALA A 160 9.07 -2.88 -8.71
C ALA A 160 7.56 -2.51 -8.71
N ARG A 161 6.70 -3.27 -8.00
CA ARG A 161 5.27 -2.96 -7.82
C ARG A 161 5.03 -1.58 -7.20
N LEU A 162 5.99 -1.05 -6.45
CA LEU A 162 5.94 0.33 -5.93
C LEU A 162 5.73 1.37 -7.03
N ARG A 163 6.12 1.09 -8.28
CA ARG A 163 5.89 2.00 -9.41
C ARG A 163 4.40 2.31 -9.62
N HIS A 164 3.51 1.36 -9.35
CA HIS A 164 2.06 1.56 -9.43
C HIS A 164 1.56 2.59 -8.40
N ILE A 165 2.07 2.47 -7.17
CA ILE A 165 1.72 3.34 -6.04
C ILE A 165 2.31 4.73 -6.24
N ALA A 166 3.57 4.81 -6.64
CA ALA A 166 4.23 6.06 -6.99
C ALA A 166 3.48 6.79 -8.12
N HIS A 167 3.09 6.06 -9.17
CA HIS A 167 2.30 6.63 -10.26
C HIS A 167 0.97 7.20 -9.77
N LEU A 168 0.24 6.48 -8.90
CA LEU A 168 -0.98 7.00 -8.27
C LEU A 168 -0.70 8.26 -7.45
N GLY A 169 0.33 8.25 -6.61
CA GLY A 169 0.73 9.41 -5.79
C GLY A 169 0.99 10.66 -6.63
N VAL A 170 1.75 10.54 -7.73
CA VAL A 170 2.00 11.66 -8.66
C VAL A 170 0.71 12.12 -9.34
N ARG A 171 -0.12 11.17 -9.82
CA ARG A 171 -1.38 11.45 -10.52
C ARG A 171 -2.43 12.14 -9.65
N THR A 172 -2.33 11.99 -8.33
CA THR A 172 -3.28 12.52 -7.35
C THR A 172 -2.79 13.80 -6.68
N ARG A 173 -1.69 14.41 -7.15
CA ARG A 173 -1.19 15.71 -6.67
C ARG A 173 -2.30 16.75 -6.52
N ASP A 174 -3.00 17.06 -7.61
CA ASP A 174 -4.01 18.12 -7.61
C ASP A 174 -5.22 17.76 -6.72
N PHE A 175 -5.55 16.46 -6.67
CA PHE A 175 -6.56 15.95 -5.75
C PHE A 175 -6.15 16.17 -4.28
N ALA A 176 -4.88 15.97 -3.94
CA ALA A 176 -4.37 16.21 -2.60
C ALA A 176 -4.48 17.69 -2.18
N TYR A 177 -4.21 18.63 -3.09
CA TYR A 177 -4.46 20.06 -2.85
C TYR A 177 -5.95 20.34 -2.61
N ALA A 178 -6.81 19.88 -3.51
CA ALA A 178 -8.25 20.10 -3.41
C ALA A 178 -8.85 19.52 -2.12
N ALA A 179 -8.43 18.30 -1.73
CA ALA A 179 -8.88 17.66 -0.50
C ALA A 179 -8.43 18.39 0.79
N ASN A 180 -7.39 19.23 0.69
CA ASN A 180 -6.91 20.09 1.77
C ASN A 180 -7.41 21.54 1.65
N GLY A 181 -8.34 21.82 0.73
CA GLY A 181 -8.90 23.17 0.52
C GLY A 181 -7.88 24.17 -0.04
N LEU A 182 -6.89 23.68 -0.79
CA LEU A 182 -5.83 24.48 -1.41
C LEU A 182 -5.97 24.47 -2.93
N ASP A 183 -5.52 25.54 -3.57
CA ASP A 183 -5.39 25.60 -5.02
C ASP A 183 -4.14 24.83 -5.47
N ALA A 184 -4.31 23.94 -6.45
CA ALA A 184 -3.19 23.20 -7.02
C ALA A 184 -2.35 24.12 -7.92
N PRO A 185 -1.01 24.09 -7.81
CA PRO A 185 -0.11 24.80 -8.73
C PRO A 185 -0.31 24.34 -10.17
N ALA A 186 -0.37 25.30 -11.10
CA ALA A 186 -0.61 25.03 -12.51
C ALA A 186 0.60 24.35 -13.17
N GLU A 187 1.82 24.74 -12.78
CA GLU A 187 3.05 24.16 -13.29
C GLU A 187 3.23 22.71 -12.82
N PRO A 188 3.67 21.80 -13.70
CA PRO A 188 3.99 20.43 -13.30
C PRO A 188 5.23 20.41 -12.41
N PHE A 189 5.38 19.36 -11.60
CA PHE A 189 6.62 19.06 -10.90
C PHE A 189 7.39 17.98 -11.66
N HIS A 190 8.71 18.00 -11.52
CA HIS A 190 9.55 16.91 -11.97
C HIS A 190 9.83 15.97 -10.78
N VAL A 191 9.29 14.75 -10.85
CA VAL A 191 9.43 13.75 -9.77
C VAL A 191 10.43 12.70 -10.23
N VAL A 192 11.48 12.45 -9.44
CA VAL A 192 12.50 11.41 -9.71
C VAL A 192 12.65 10.51 -8.50
N LEU A 193 12.22 9.27 -8.64
CA LEU A 193 12.29 8.28 -7.57
C LEU A 193 13.30 7.19 -7.92
N THR A 194 14.09 6.78 -6.93
CA THR A 194 15.01 5.64 -7.08
C THR A 194 14.24 4.35 -6.76
N ALA A 195 14.14 3.48 -7.74
CA ALA A 195 13.52 2.16 -7.65
C ALA A 195 14.31 1.22 -6.71
N PRO A 196 13.71 0.11 -6.25
CA PRO A 196 14.41 -0.87 -5.43
C PRO A 196 15.68 -1.46 -6.08
N ASP A 197 15.69 -1.59 -7.41
CA ASP A 197 16.85 -2.07 -8.18
C ASP A 197 17.85 -0.94 -8.55
N GLY A 198 17.60 0.29 -8.10
CA GLY A 198 18.41 1.47 -8.39
C GLY A 198 18.05 2.20 -9.68
N GLU A 199 17.11 1.70 -10.50
CA GLU A 199 16.62 2.43 -11.68
C GLU A 199 15.97 3.77 -11.27
N LEU A 200 16.07 4.79 -12.11
CA LEU A 200 15.36 6.05 -11.90
C LEU A 200 13.99 6.02 -12.59
N TRP A 201 12.94 6.30 -11.82
CA TRP A 201 11.59 6.52 -12.33
C TRP A 201 11.28 8.01 -12.35
N THR A 202 10.90 8.53 -13.51
CA THR A 202 10.63 9.97 -13.70
C THR A 202 9.18 10.24 -14.11
N TRP A 203 8.63 11.34 -13.62
CA TRP A 203 7.35 11.92 -14.05
C TRP A 203 7.47 13.43 -14.18
N GLY A 204 6.80 14.00 -15.20
CA GLY A 204 6.82 15.43 -15.49
C GLY A 204 8.05 15.89 -16.29
N PRO A 205 8.06 17.13 -16.79
CA PRO A 205 9.13 17.66 -17.65
C PRO A 205 10.46 17.77 -16.90
N ASP A 206 11.58 17.42 -17.54
CA ASP A 206 12.93 17.50 -16.93
C ASP A 206 13.34 18.94 -16.56
N ASP A 207 12.75 19.93 -17.21
CA ASP A 207 12.97 21.37 -17.03
C ASP A 207 11.96 22.04 -16.10
N ALA A 208 11.12 21.27 -15.39
CA ALA A 208 10.18 21.84 -14.44
C ALA A 208 10.91 22.60 -13.32
N ALA A 209 10.40 23.78 -12.94
CA ALA A 209 11.03 24.64 -11.95
C ALA A 209 11.03 24.05 -10.52
N GLN A 210 10.22 23.02 -10.27
CA GLN A 210 10.07 22.39 -8.96
C GLN A 210 10.20 20.87 -9.06
N ARG A 211 10.83 20.28 -8.05
CA ARG A 211 11.30 18.89 -8.08
C ARG A 211 10.98 18.15 -6.80
N VAL A 212 10.70 16.85 -6.93
CA VAL A 212 10.70 15.90 -5.80
C VAL A 212 11.66 14.78 -6.12
N THR A 213 12.55 14.42 -5.18
CA THR A 213 13.51 13.33 -5.31
C THR A 213 13.58 12.45 -4.08
N GLY A 214 13.93 11.18 -4.23
CA GLY A 214 14.22 10.27 -3.12
C GLY A 214 13.93 8.79 -3.44
N PRO A 215 13.96 7.91 -2.45
CA PRO A 215 13.60 6.50 -2.64
C PRO A 215 12.13 6.31 -3.01
N ALA A 216 11.82 5.37 -3.90
CA ALA A 216 10.44 5.05 -4.27
C ALA A 216 9.63 4.50 -3.09
N LEU A 217 10.27 3.71 -2.21
CA LEU A 217 9.64 3.20 -0.98
C LEU A 217 9.13 4.36 -0.12
N ASP A 218 10.01 5.33 0.16
CA ASP A 218 9.70 6.48 1.00
C ASP A 218 8.55 7.30 0.41
N PHE A 219 8.58 7.54 -0.90
CA PHE A 219 7.47 8.21 -1.57
C PHE A 219 6.15 7.45 -1.42
N CYS A 220 6.17 6.11 -1.59
CA CYS A 220 4.99 5.28 -1.42
C CYS A 220 4.47 5.29 0.03
N LEU A 221 5.37 5.24 1.02
CA LEU A 221 5.02 5.37 2.44
C LEU A 221 4.40 6.73 2.75
N LEU A 222 4.88 7.81 2.14
CA LEU A 222 4.34 9.15 2.32
C LEU A 222 2.93 9.27 1.72
N VAL A 223 2.78 8.97 0.41
CA VAL A 223 1.50 9.19 -0.29
C VAL A 223 0.40 8.23 0.16
N THR A 224 0.74 7.15 0.84
CA THR A 224 -0.24 6.27 1.50
C THR A 224 -0.43 6.62 2.98
N GLN A 225 0.24 7.66 3.50
CA GLN A 225 0.20 8.09 4.89
C GLN A 225 0.64 7.01 5.90
N ARG A 226 1.57 6.14 5.51
CA ARG A 226 2.15 5.08 6.37
C ARG A 226 3.39 5.55 7.13
N ARG A 227 4.01 6.66 6.73
CA ARG A 227 5.08 7.35 7.47
C ARG A 227 4.88 8.85 7.47
N HIS A 228 5.48 9.52 8.44
CA HIS A 228 5.55 10.97 8.46
C HIS A 228 6.70 11.43 7.57
N ARG A 229 6.53 12.57 6.89
CA ARG A 229 7.52 13.18 5.99
C ARG A 229 8.93 13.29 6.60
N ALA A 230 9.02 13.65 7.87
CA ALA A 230 10.31 13.84 8.55
C ALA A 230 11.13 12.55 8.73
N ASP A 231 10.50 11.39 8.59
CA ASP A 231 11.13 10.08 8.75
C ASP A 231 11.58 9.50 7.40
N LEU A 232 11.53 10.30 6.33
CA LEU A 232 11.70 9.87 4.95
C LEU A 232 12.81 10.66 4.26
N ALA A 233 13.58 9.99 3.41
CA ALA A 233 14.67 10.57 2.61
C ALA A 233 14.15 11.25 1.33
N LEU A 234 13.01 11.93 1.42
CA LEU A 234 12.42 12.71 0.33
C LEU A 234 12.92 14.15 0.38
N ARG A 235 13.27 14.69 -0.78
CA ARG A 235 13.73 16.08 -0.94
C ARG A 235 12.83 16.79 -1.93
N ALA A 236 12.40 17.99 -1.57
CA ALA A 236 11.71 18.90 -2.47
C ALA A 236 12.61 20.09 -2.82
N GLU A 237 12.57 20.50 -4.07
CA GLU A 237 13.15 21.75 -4.55
C GLU A 237 12.01 22.61 -5.09
N GLY A 238 11.81 23.79 -4.48
CA GLY A 238 10.68 24.68 -4.77
C GLY A 238 9.57 24.62 -3.71
N PRO A 239 8.90 25.75 -3.42
CA PRO A 239 7.97 25.88 -2.31
C PRO A 239 6.69 25.05 -2.48
N ASP A 240 6.21 24.86 -3.69
CA ASP A 240 4.99 24.08 -3.92
C ASP A 240 5.26 22.58 -3.93
N ALA A 241 6.40 22.14 -4.48
CA ALA A 241 6.82 20.75 -4.33
C ALA A 241 7.03 20.40 -2.85
N ASP A 242 7.61 21.31 -2.06
CA ASP A 242 7.75 21.16 -0.62
C ASP A 242 6.40 21.04 0.08
N ARG A 243 5.48 21.97 -0.25
CA ARG A 243 4.12 21.97 0.28
C ARG A 243 3.34 20.70 -0.08
N TRP A 244 3.52 20.18 -1.29
CA TRP A 244 2.84 18.97 -1.74
C TRP A 244 3.22 17.77 -0.88
N LEU A 245 4.49 17.63 -0.47
CA LEU A 245 4.92 16.53 0.40
C LEU A 245 4.24 16.55 1.77
N ASP A 246 3.73 17.69 2.25
CA ASP A 246 2.97 17.76 3.51
C ASP A 246 1.55 17.19 3.41
N ILE A 247 0.98 17.20 2.20
CA ILE A 247 -0.43 16.90 1.97
C ILE A 247 -0.65 15.69 1.06
N ALA A 248 0.43 15.07 0.57
CA ALA A 248 0.35 14.04 -0.45
C ALA A 248 -0.51 12.85 0.00
N GLN A 249 -1.42 12.42 -0.88
CA GLN A 249 -2.27 11.25 -0.66
C GLN A 249 -2.60 10.58 -2.00
N ALA A 250 -2.59 9.24 -2.02
CA ALA A 250 -2.86 8.42 -3.21
C ALA A 250 -4.21 7.70 -3.19
N PHE A 251 -5.02 7.89 -2.14
CA PHE A 251 -6.33 7.28 -1.95
C PHE A 251 -7.45 8.32 -2.03
N ALA A 252 -8.66 7.86 -2.31
CA ALA A 252 -9.85 8.71 -2.34
C ALA A 252 -10.41 8.87 -0.92
N GLY A 253 -10.83 10.09 -0.57
CA GLY A 253 -11.40 10.40 0.74
C GLY A 253 -10.83 11.70 1.31
N PRO A 254 -11.34 12.13 2.49
CA PRO A 254 -10.73 13.22 3.23
C PRO A 254 -9.31 12.84 3.69
N PRO A 255 -8.41 13.82 3.86
CA PRO A 255 -7.09 13.57 4.42
C PRO A 255 -7.20 12.91 5.80
N GLY A 256 -6.40 11.85 6.04
CA GLY A 256 -6.26 11.26 7.36
C GLY A 256 -5.52 12.19 8.33
N THR A 257 -5.46 11.82 9.62
CA THR A 257 -4.66 12.57 10.62
C THR A 257 -3.15 12.40 10.43
N GLY A 258 -2.72 11.57 9.47
CA GLY A 258 -1.32 11.26 9.20
C GLY A 258 -0.64 10.46 10.30
N ARG A 259 0.67 10.24 10.14
CA ARG A 259 1.55 9.69 11.17
C ARG A 259 2.25 10.83 11.91
N ALA A 260 2.46 10.68 13.21
CA ALA A 260 3.41 11.54 13.92
C ALA A 260 4.84 11.16 13.53
N PRO A 261 5.80 12.11 13.54
CA PRO A 261 7.21 11.79 13.36
C PRO A 261 7.67 10.80 14.43
N GLN A 262 8.53 9.86 14.04
CA GLN A 262 9.16 8.96 15.00
C GLN A 262 10.06 9.77 15.95
N SER A 263 10.02 9.46 17.25
CA SER A 263 10.99 10.04 18.17
C SER A 263 12.39 9.50 17.83
N ARG A 264 13.42 10.34 17.95
CA ARG A 264 14.82 9.95 17.66
C ARG A 264 15.22 8.65 18.36
N ASP A 265 14.77 8.46 19.60
CA ASP A 265 15.03 7.24 20.38
C ASP A 265 14.45 5.96 19.78
N GLN A 266 13.34 6.03 19.03
CA GLN A 266 12.73 4.88 18.35
C GLN A 266 13.43 4.58 17.02
N ALA A 267 13.90 5.61 16.30
CA ALA A 267 14.66 5.46 15.07
C ALA A 267 16.05 4.83 15.33
N ASP A 268 16.72 5.25 16.40
CA ASP A 268 18.02 4.71 16.79
C ASP A 268 17.94 3.23 17.22
N GLN A 269 16.89 2.85 17.96
CA GLN A 269 16.65 1.45 18.37
C GLN A 269 16.33 0.52 17.18
N ALA A 270 15.62 1.01 16.16
CA ALA A 270 15.35 0.22 14.95
C ALA A 270 16.63 -0.01 14.12
N HIS A 271 17.49 1.01 14.00
CA HIS A 271 18.78 0.88 13.33
C HIS A 271 19.77 -0.03 14.07
N GLU A 272 19.73 -0.05 15.40
CA GLU A 272 20.59 -0.91 16.21
C GLU A 272 20.15 -2.38 16.16
N ALA A 273 18.84 -2.64 16.10
CA ALA A 273 18.29 -3.98 15.89
C ALA A 273 18.64 -4.54 14.49
N ASP A 274 18.51 -3.72 13.44
CA ASP A 274 18.80 -4.13 12.06
C ASP A 274 20.31 -4.44 11.85
N ARG A 275 21.20 -3.70 12.54
CA ARG A 275 22.63 -4.01 12.58
C ARG A 275 22.96 -5.28 13.36
N ALA A 276 22.22 -5.55 14.44
CA ALA A 276 22.44 -6.74 15.26
C ALA A 276 22.01 -8.02 14.52
N ASP A 277 20.91 -7.97 13.76
CA ASP A 277 20.43 -9.09 12.94
C ASP A 277 21.38 -9.34 11.74
N GLN A 278 21.84 -8.30 11.05
CA GLN A 278 22.84 -8.44 9.97
C GLN A 278 24.18 -9.00 10.47
N ALA A 279 24.60 -8.67 11.70
CA ALA A 279 25.79 -9.25 12.31
C ALA A 279 25.58 -10.73 12.69
N HIS A 280 24.38 -11.11 13.14
CA HIS A 280 24.06 -12.50 13.45
C HIS A 280 24.01 -13.40 12.21
N ASP A 281 23.51 -12.89 11.08
CA ASP A 281 23.49 -13.65 9.83
C ASP A 281 24.91 -13.79 9.22
N ALA A 282 25.75 -12.76 9.31
CA ALA A 282 27.15 -12.85 8.90
C ALA A 282 27.96 -13.88 9.72
N ASP A 283 27.75 -13.93 11.05
CA ASP A 283 28.40 -14.91 11.92
C ASP A 283 27.94 -16.35 11.64
N ARG A 284 26.69 -16.54 11.17
CA ARG A 284 26.17 -17.85 10.76
C ARG A 284 26.72 -18.32 9.43
N GLU A 285 26.88 -17.42 8.46
CA GLU A 285 27.50 -17.74 7.17
C GLU A 285 28.98 -18.12 7.35
N ASP A 286 29.73 -17.38 8.18
CA ASP A 286 31.14 -17.70 8.47
C ASP A 286 31.30 -19.04 9.20
N GLN A 287 30.36 -19.40 10.10
CA GLN A 287 30.34 -20.71 10.76
C GLN A 287 30.05 -21.85 9.77
N ALA A 288 29.07 -21.67 8.89
CA ALA A 288 28.73 -22.67 7.87
C ALA A 288 29.89 -22.93 6.88
N ASP A 289 30.58 -21.87 6.45
CA ASP A 289 31.75 -21.98 5.58
C ASP A 289 32.96 -22.64 6.28
N SER A 290 33.10 -22.44 7.59
CA SER A 290 34.14 -23.10 8.39
C SER A 290 33.88 -24.61 8.55
N GLU A 291 32.63 -25.02 8.71
CA GLU A 291 32.22 -26.41 8.84
C GLU A 291 32.30 -27.17 7.50
N ASP A 292 31.97 -26.54 6.37
CA ASP A 292 32.15 -27.15 5.04
C ASP A 292 33.65 -27.33 4.70
N ARG A 293 34.51 -26.38 5.09
CA ARG A 293 35.97 -26.54 4.96
C ARG A 293 36.51 -27.70 5.81
N ALA A 294 36.07 -27.81 7.06
CA ALA A 294 36.49 -28.89 7.95
C ALA A 294 35.98 -30.26 7.48
N GLY A 295 34.78 -30.33 6.90
CA GLY A 295 34.20 -31.54 6.32
C GLY A 295 34.94 -32.04 5.08
N ARG A 296 35.41 -31.12 4.22
CA ARG A 296 36.19 -31.46 3.01
C ARG A 296 37.60 -31.98 3.33
N ASP A 297 38.22 -31.45 4.37
CA ASP A 297 39.54 -31.92 4.82
C ASP A 297 39.47 -33.31 5.52
N ALA A 298 38.32 -33.68 6.09
CA ALA A 298 38.11 -34.98 6.73
C ALA A 298 37.86 -36.13 5.72
N VAL A 299 37.41 -35.84 4.50
CA VAL A 299 37.12 -36.85 3.46
C VAL A 299 38.38 -37.25 2.65
N THR A 300 39.50 -36.55 2.84
CA THR A 300 40.75 -36.75 2.07
C THR A 300 41.86 -37.49 2.85
N ARG A 301 41.52 -38.23 3.91
CA ARG A 301 42.48 -39.07 4.66
C ARG A 301 42.08 -40.53 4.73
#